data_AF-C2BF49-F1
#
_entry.id   AF-C2BF49-F1
#
_cell.length_a   1.000
_cell.length_b   1.000
_cell.length_c   1.000
_cell.angle_alpha   90.00
_cell.angle_beta   90.00
_cell.angle_gamma   90.00
#
_symmetry.space_group_name_H-M   'P 1'
#
loop_
_entity.id
_entity.type
_entity.pdbx_description
1 polymer ?
#
loop_
_entity_poly.entity_id
_entity_poly.type
_entity_poly.pdbx_seq_one_letter_code
_entity_poly.pdbx_strand_id
1 'polypeptide(L)' 'MEIRKISKSDLEELAKLMVDVYKAPPWNDKWTVEIELESLNDILDFPKFFGNVIVDENKL' A
#
# COMPACT_ATOMS: atom_id res chain seq x y z
N MET A 1 -13.28 7.34 9.43
CA MET A 1 -12.36 6.29 9.93
C MET A 1 -13.04 4.93 10.04
N GLU A 2 -12.68 4.03 9.13
CA GLU A 2 -12.99 2.59 9.14
C GLU A 2 -11.67 1.82 9.12
N ILE A 3 -11.59 0.70 9.84
CA ILE A 3 -10.45 -0.23 9.76
C ILE A 3 -10.96 -1.55 9.20
N ARG A 4 -10.36 -2.01 8.11
CA ARG A 4 -10.74 -3.28 7.47
C ARG A 4 -9.54 -4.00 6.89
N LYS A 5 -9.72 -5.29 6.59
CA LYS A 5 -8.71 -6.10 5.91
C LYS A 5 -8.40 -5.51 4.53
N ILE A 6 -7.13 -5.55 4.14
CA ILE A 6 -6.68 -5.19 2.78
C ILE A 6 -7.29 -6.16 1.76
N SER A 7 -7.77 -5.64 0.64
CA SER A 7 -8.16 -6.39 -0.55
C SER A 7 -7.38 -5.97 -1.78
N LYS A 8 -7.37 -6.80 -2.84
CA LYS A 8 -6.67 -6.47 -4.10
C LYS A 8 -7.17 -5.17 -4.75
N SER A 9 -8.40 -4.74 -4.47
CA SER A 9 -8.95 -3.45 -4.92
C SER A 9 -8.24 -2.23 -4.33
N ASP A 10 -7.53 -2.39 -3.21
CA ASP A 10 -6.85 -1.29 -2.52
C ASP A 10 -5.46 -1.01 -3.10
N LEU A 11 -4.91 -1.96 -3.89
CA LEU A 11 -3.49 -1.97 -4.25
C LEU A 11 -3.06 -0.75 -5.06
N GLU A 12 -3.90 -0.26 -5.97
CA GLU A 12 -3.53 0.91 -6.79
C GLU A 12 -3.43 2.20 -5.95
N GLU A 13 -4.33 2.38 -4.99
CA GLU A 13 -4.32 3.56 -4.11
C GLU A 13 -3.21 3.40 -3.06
N LEU A 14 -3.06 2.20 -2.50
CA LEU A 14 -2.01 1.89 -1.53
C LEU A 14 -0.61 2.04 -2.14
N ALA A 15 -0.40 1.63 -3.38
CA ALA A 15 0.88 1.78 -4.06
C ALA A 15 1.26 3.25 -4.25
N LYS A 16 0.30 4.10 -4.63
CA LYS A 16 0.51 5.55 -4.74
C LYS A 16 0.85 6.16 -3.39
N LEU A 17 0.10 5.79 -2.35
CA LEU A 17 0.34 6.26 -0.98
C LEU A 17 1.74 5.87 -0.49
N MET A 18 2.13 4.61 -0.66
CA MET A 18 3.43 4.10 -0.22
C MET A 18 4.57 4.82 -0.95
N VAL A 19 4.52 4.95 -2.28
CA VAL A 19 5.51 5.73 -3.04
C VAL A 19 5.59 7.18 -2.55
N ASP A 20 4.45 7.80 -2.26
CA ASP A 20 4.40 9.17 -1.76
C ASP A 20 4.98 9.34 -0.35
N VAL A 21 4.88 8.31 0.50
CA VAL A 21 5.48 8.28 1.83
C VAL A 21 6.99 8.03 1.74
N TYR A 22 7.42 7.05 0.95
CA TYR A 22 8.83 6.65 0.87
C TYR A 22 9.70 7.60 0.04
N LYS A 23 9.13 8.40 -0.87
CA LYS A 23 9.89 9.46 -1.56
C LYS A 23 10.37 10.58 -0.61
N ALA A 24 9.71 10.74 0.53
CA ALA A 24 10.05 11.79 1.49
C ALA A 24 11.20 11.38 2.43
N PRO A 25 11.91 12.34 3.04
CA PRO A 25 12.87 12.04 4.10
C PRO A 25 12.21 11.27 5.26
N PRO A 26 12.94 10.34 5.90
CA PRO A 26 14.37 10.06 5.75
C PRO A 26 14.71 9.07 4.62
N TRP A 27 13.71 8.40 4.06
CA TRP A 27 13.90 7.30 3.12
C TRP A 27 14.47 7.80 1.79
N ASN A 28 13.90 8.87 1.23
CA ASN A 28 14.30 9.42 -0.08
C ASN A 28 14.35 8.35 -1.19
N ASP A 29 13.44 7.37 -1.13
CA ASP A 29 13.38 6.28 -2.09
C ASP A 29 12.91 6.77 -3.46
N LYS A 30 13.23 5.97 -4.48
CA LYS A 30 12.89 6.25 -5.88
C LYS A 30 11.97 5.18 -6.47
N TRP A 31 11.17 4.55 -5.62
CA TRP A 31 10.25 3.51 -6.05
C TRP A 31 9.21 4.10 -6.99
N THR A 32 8.86 3.35 -8.02
CA THR A 32 7.75 3.70 -8.91
C THR A 32 6.49 3.00 -8.43
N VAL A 33 5.32 3.47 -8.87
CA VAL A 33 4.04 2.85 -8.52
C VAL A 33 3.98 1.40 -9.01
N GLU A 34 4.62 1.09 -10.14
CA GLU A 34 4.67 -0.27 -10.68
C GLU A 34 5.47 -1.23 -9.78
N ILE A 35 6.63 -0.79 -9.29
CA ILE A 35 7.47 -1.58 -8.35
C ILE A 35 6.72 -1.81 -7.04
N GLU A 36 6.05 -0.78 -6.52
CA GLU A 36 5.28 -0.90 -5.29
C GLU A 36 4.07 -1.81 -5.46
N LEU A 37 3.38 -1.74 -6.62
CA LEU A 37 2.26 -2.63 -6.92
C LEU A 37 2.72 -4.11 -6.98
N GLU A 38 3.88 -4.38 -7.59
CA GLU A 38 4.48 -5.72 -7.59
C GLU A 38 4.75 -6.20 -6.16
N SER A 39 5.40 -5.37 -5.34
CA SER A 39 5.69 -5.68 -3.94
C SER A 39 4.44 -5.97 -3.12
N LEU A 40 3.39 -5.15 -3.25
CA LEU A 40 2.13 -5.36 -2.54
C LEU A 40 1.42 -6.63 -3.00
N ASN A 41 1.47 -6.99 -4.29
CA ASN A 41 0.92 -8.26 -4.76
C ASN A 41 1.65 -9.45 -4.13
N ASP A 42 2.98 -9.43 -4.09
CA ASP A 42 3.78 -10.48 -3.46
C ASP A 42 3.45 -10.63 -1.98
N ILE A 43 3.31 -9.51 -1.26
CA ILE A 43 2.93 -9.50 0.15
C ILE A 43 1.53 -10.07 0.35
N LEU A 44 0.54 -9.65 -0.46
CA LEU A 44 -0.85 -10.12 -0.31
C LEU A 44 -1.02 -11.60 -0.65
N ASP A 45 -0.27 -12.10 -1.62
CA ASP A 45 -0.30 -13.50 -2.04
C ASP A 45 0.58 -14.40 -1.14
N PHE A 46 1.38 -13.81 -0.24
CA PHE A 46 2.19 -14.57 0.72
C PHE A 46 1.31 -15.39 1.68
N PRO A 47 1.58 -16.70 1.87
CA PRO A 47 0.77 -17.54 2.74
C PRO A 47 0.65 -16.98 4.16
N LYS A 48 -0.60 -16.90 4.65
CA LYS A 48 -0.94 -16.38 5.99
C LYS A 48 -0.66 -14.89 6.19
N PHE A 49 -0.44 -14.12 5.12
CA PHE A 49 -0.42 -12.66 5.23
C PHE A 49 -1.72 -12.13 5.82
N PHE A 50 -1.59 -11.13 6.69
CA PHE A 50 -2.70 -10.42 7.29
C PHE A 50 -2.34 -8.94 7.42
N GLY A 51 -3.00 -8.09 6.63
CA GLY A 51 -2.84 -6.64 6.66
C GLY A 51 -4.20 -5.95 6.74
N ASN A 52 -4.19 -4.73 7.28
CA ASN A 52 -5.36 -3.85 7.34
C ASN A 52 -5.07 -2.53 6.64
N VAL A 53 -6.12 -1.91 6.13
CA VAL A 53 -6.14 -0.50 5.75
C VAL A 53 -6.99 0.29 6.73
N ILE A 54 -6.64 1.56 6.87
CA ILE A 54 -7.49 2.56 7.53
C ILE A 54 -8.05 3.42 6.41
N VAL A 55 -9.37 3.57 6.37
CA VAL A 55 -10.03 4.44 5.41
C VAL A 55 -10.60 5.63 6.17
N ASP A 56 -10.19 6.84 5.79
CA ASP A 56 -10.79 8.07 6.29
C ASP A 56 -11.34 8.91 5.13
N GLU A 57 -12.59 9.33 5.25
CA GLU A 57 -13.29 10.10 4.21
C GLU A 57 -13.19 9.48 2.79
N ASN A 58 -13.24 8.15 2.68
CA ASN A 58 -13.05 7.36 1.45
C ASN A 58 -11.64 7.42 0.84
N LYS A 59 -10.61 7.69 1.64
CA LYS A 59 -9.20 7.61 1.25
C LYS A 59 -8.40 6.71 2.18
N LEU A 60 -7.39 6.05 1.62
CA LEU A 60 -6.34 5.36 2.38
C LEU A 60 -5.38 6.33 3.07
#